data_AF-A0AAV0XZW9-F1
#
_entry.id   AF-A0AAV0XZW9-F1
#
_cell.length_a   1.000
_cell.length_b   1.000
_cell.length_c   1.000
_cell.angle_alpha   90.00
_cell.angle_beta   90.00
_cell.angle_gamma   90.00
#
_symmetry.space_group_name_H-M   'P 1'
#
loop_
_entity.id
_entity.type
_entity.pdbx_description
1 polymer ?
#
loop_
_entity_poly.entity_id
_entity_poly.type
_entity_poly.pdbx_seq_one_letter_code
_entity_poly.pdbx_strand_id
1 'polypeptide(L)'
;MGLNKSIILINRSRMAPVDALSRAAPPTFDTEEISVEHELTKRLDVFVAMTVVDKVRFMQQGDAASANLINLMKTTRKLTKHEKSLTEPYELHDGVLYRRHAGKSLLVVPRSMRKGIVVGAHDYGGHFSLDRTVAKITEDYWFTGLRRYVKQHIQMCLDCLIHKVPAGKNPGYLHPISTGRRPFEVVHIDHLGPFETSATGNKYLLVLVDNLTKYTHLYPCRTTDTAGVLNRLTKFCDTRGIPGRIISDRGTCFTGKAFGKFCQSRGIRHTLNSTRHPQANGQVERANRTIVPLLAIMTTNQDRWDERIPELERHLNSAVNKTSTRTPFEALHGYRPRYVGGVVNTLSRSSGEWTNPNDVQDSVRNAIATGQANMKAYYDRNRYPGTRYEVGEVVVMLRQPRPDQPTKLQAKYREKPLHVMEVLPGDTYRVAEVASDGREVYATTAHTTQLKSWKILQMLI
;
A
#
# COMPACT_ATOMS: atom_id res chain seq x y z
N MET A 1 -43.28 -30.88 -5.37
CA MET A 1 -42.48 -30.93 -4.14
C MET A 1 -42.40 -29.53 -3.57
N GLY A 2 -43.38 -29.20 -2.73
CA GLY A 2 -43.55 -27.88 -2.13
C GLY A 2 -42.53 -27.64 -1.03
N LEU A 3 -41.94 -26.45 -1.06
CA LEU A 3 -41.04 -25.92 -0.05
C LEU A 3 -41.76 -25.74 1.28
N ASN A 4 -41.26 -26.46 2.27
CA ASN A 4 -41.56 -26.36 3.68
C ASN A 4 -41.23 -24.93 4.17
N LYS A 5 -42.23 -24.16 4.60
CA LYS A 5 -42.02 -22.92 5.39
C LYS A 5 -42.51 -23.18 6.80
N SER A 6 -41.59 -23.58 7.68
CA SER A 6 -41.82 -23.65 9.11
C SER A 6 -41.60 -22.27 9.73
N ILE A 7 -42.63 -21.68 10.32
CA ILE A 7 -42.48 -20.55 11.25
C ILE A 7 -42.61 -21.15 12.66
N ILE A 8 -41.51 -21.12 13.42
CA ILE A 8 -41.49 -21.52 14.83
C ILE A 8 -41.79 -20.26 15.65
N LEU A 9 -42.93 -20.24 16.35
CA LEU A 9 -43.22 -19.26 17.39
C LEU A 9 -42.96 -19.92 18.75
N ILE A 10 -41.88 -19.52 19.41
CA ILE A 10 -41.59 -19.93 20.79
C ILE A 10 -42.34 -18.98 21.71
N ASN A 11 -43.46 -19.43 22.27
CA ASN A 11 -44.10 -18.73 23.39
C ASN A 11 -43.69 -19.41 24.70
N ARG A 12 -42.85 -18.73 25.50
CA ARG A 12 -42.45 -19.19 26.83
C ARG A 12 -43.59 -18.93 27.81
N SER A 13 -44.25 -19.99 28.27
CA SER A 13 -45.05 -19.95 29.50
C SER A 13 -44.72 -21.15 30.39
N ARG A 14 -44.59 -20.86 31.69
CA ARG A 14 -44.17 -21.75 32.77
C ARG A 14 -45.13 -22.92 32.96
N MET A 15 -44.57 -24.09 33.29
CA MET A 15 -45.32 -25.24 33.80
C MET A 15 -46.02 -24.93 35.13
N ALA A 16 -47.27 -25.39 35.26
CA ALA A 16 -47.89 -25.77 36.52
C ALA A 16 -48.67 -27.09 36.30
N PRO A 17 -48.74 -27.99 37.30
CA PRO A 17 -49.02 -29.41 37.10
C PRO A 17 -50.52 -29.73 37.06
N VAL A 18 -50.82 -30.80 36.32
CA VAL A 18 -52.12 -31.47 36.21
C VAL A 18 -52.38 -32.28 37.48
N ASP A 19 -53.55 -32.17 38.11
CA ASP A 19 -54.43 -33.32 38.43
C ASP A 19 -55.82 -32.93 38.99
N ALA A 20 -56.77 -33.85 38.78
CA ALA A 20 -57.95 -34.21 39.58
C ALA A 20 -59.35 -33.60 39.30
N LEU A 21 -60.19 -34.49 38.73
CA LEU A 21 -61.59 -34.81 39.08
C LEU A 21 -62.78 -33.90 38.65
N SER A 22 -63.38 -34.29 37.52
CA SER A 22 -64.73 -34.91 37.44
C SER A 22 -66.02 -34.06 37.36
N ARG A 23 -66.88 -34.49 36.42
CA ARG A 23 -68.36 -34.50 36.36
C ARG A 23 -69.12 -33.27 35.84
N ALA A 24 -69.41 -33.28 34.53
CA ALA A 24 -70.71 -32.89 33.96
C ALA A 24 -70.90 -33.54 32.57
N ALA A 25 -72.10 -34.05 32.25
CA ALA A 25 -72.45 -34.56 30.93
C ALA A 25 -72.52 -33.42 29.89
N PRO A 26 -72.18 -33.66 28.61
CA PRO A 26 -72.17 -32.58 27.62
C PRO A 26 -73.62 -32.23 27.23
N PRO A 27 -73.99 -30.94 27.13
CA PRO A 27 -75.23 -30.57 26.48
C PRO A 27 -75.07 -30.78 24.96
N THR A 28 -76.01 -31.52 24.39
CA THR A 28 -76.22 -31.62 22.94
C THR A 28 -76.61 -30.26 22.41
N PHE A 29 -75.76 -29.66 21.58
CA PHE A 29 -76.11 -28.54 20.72
C PHE A 29 -75.90 -28.99 19.28
N ASP A 30 -76.91 -28.74 18.46
CA ASP A 30 -76.99 -29.09 17.05
C ASP A 30 -75.69 -28.75 16.32
N THR A 31 -75.01 -29.78 15.82
CA THR A 31 -73.91 -29.61 14.89
C THR A 31 -74.50 -29.29 13.52
N GLU A 32 -74.74 -28.01 13.25
CA GLU A 32 -74.53 -27.53 11.88
C GLU A 32 -73.04 -27.74 11.59
N GLU A 33 -72.71 -28.73 10.76
CA GLU A 33 -71.39 -28.85 10.15
C GLU A 33 -71.16 -27.61 9.27
N ILE A 34 -70.73 -26.52 9.89
CA ILE A 34 -70.08 -25.44 9.17
C ILE A 34 -68.74 -26.03 8.75
N SER A 35 -68.69 -26.51 7.51
CA SER A 35 -67.45 -26.93 6.87
C SER A 35 -66.38 -25.87 7.15
N VAL A 36 -65.28 -26.29 7.78
CA VAL A 36 -64.13 -25.43 8.06
C VAL A 36 -63.65 -24.75 6.78
N GLU A 37 -63.85 -25.40 5.63
CA GLU A 37 -63.63 -24.88 4.29
C GLU A 37 -64.53 -23.68 3.96
N HIS A 38 -65.80 -23.68 4.37
CA HIS A 38 -66.71 -22.55 4.14
C HIS A 38 -66.35 -21.33 5.00
N GLU A 39 -65.93 -21.53 6.25
CA GLU A 39 -65.48 -20.45 7.15
C GLU A 39 -64.09 -19.92 6.73
N LEU A 40 -63.19 -20.79 6.27
CA LEU A 40 -61.92 -20.39 5.64
C LEU A 40 -62.15 -19.58 4.37
N THR A 41 -63.15 -19.95 3.55
CA THR A 41 -63.48 -19.22 2.31
C THR A 41 -64.10 -17.85 2.60
N LYS A 42 -64.88 -17.71 3.67
CA LYS A 42 -65.42 -16.41 4.13
C LYS A 42 -64.39 -15.51 4.82
N ARG A 43 -63.34 -16.08 5.43
CA ARG A 43 -62.23 -15.32 6.07
C ARG A 43 -61.03 -15.09 5.15
N LEU A 44 -61.11 -15.49 3.89
CA LEU A 44 -60.13 -15.19 2.84
C LEU A 44 -60.28 -13.75 2.32
N ASP A 45 -60.63 -12.81 3.20
CA ASP A 45 -60.51 -11.39 2.94
C ASP A 45 -59.01 -11.04 2.83
N VAL A 46 -58.54 -11.09 1.58
CA VAL A 46 -57.50 -10.21 1.04
C VAL A 46 -56.15 -10.21 1.78
N PHE A 47 -55.49 -11.38 1.88
CA PHE A 47 -54.02 -11.37 1.85
C PHE A 47 -53.54 -11.28 0.40
N VAL A 48 -53.71 -10.11 -0.22
CA VAL A 48 -53.00 -9.82 -1.49
C VAL A 48 -51.53 -9.65 -1.12
N ALA A 49 -50.79 -10.75 -1.18
CA ALA A 49 -49.34 -10.70 -1.11
C ALA A 49 -48.86 -9.89 -2.32
N MET A 50 -48.38 -8.67 -2.07
CA MET A 50 -47.82 -7.78 -3.09
C MET A 50 -46.81 -8.56 -3.95
N THR A 51 -47.07 -8.67 -5.25
CA THR A 51 -46.20 -9.42 -6.15
C THR A 51 -44.84 -8.71 -6.29
N VAL A 52 -43.82 -9.41 -6.81
CA VAL A 52 -42.53 -8.78 -7.12
C VAL A 52 -42.70 -7.63 -8.11
N VAL A 53 -43.59 -7.80 -9.10
CA VAL A 53 -43.91 -6.78 -10.10
C VAL A 53 -44.53 -5.55 -9.43
N ASP A 54 -45.49 -5.74 -8.53
CA ASP A 54 -46.11 -4.62 -7.80
C ASP A 54 -45.09 -3.90 -6.94
N LYS A 55 -44.23 -4.63 -6.24
CA LYS A 55 -43.16 -4.05 -5.43
C LYS A 55 -42.20 -3.19 -6.27
N VAL A 56 -41.77 -3.70 -7.43
CA VAL A 56 -40.89 -2.95 -8.34
C VAL A 56 -41.61 -1.72 -8.89
N ARG A 57 -42.89 -1.87 -9.29
CA ARG A 57 -43.72 -0.77 -9.76
C ARG A 57 -43.83 0.34 -8.72
N PHE A 58 -44.15 0.01 -7.47
CA PHE A 58 -44.21 0.99 -6.38
C PHE A 58 -42.85 1.66 -6.12
N MET A 59 -41.76 0.89 -6.14
CA MET A 59 -40.41 1.44 -5.97
C MET A 59 -40.01 2.39 -7.11
N GLN A 60 -40.41 2.10 -8.35
CA GLN A 60 -40.19 3.00 -9.48
C GLN A 60 -41.07 4.25 -9.40
N GLN A 61 -42.31 4.14 -8.93
CA GLN A 61 -43.17 5.31 -8.70
C GLN A 61 -42.67 6.21 -7.56
N GLY A 62 -42.04 5.63 -6.52
CA GLY A 62 -41.40 6.39 -5.45
C GLY A 62 -40.04 7.01 -5.82
N ASP A 63 -39.40 6.56 -6.89
CA ASP A 63 -38.12 7.10 -7.38
C ASP A 63 -38.38 8.24 -8.39
N ALA A 64 -38.10 9.49 -8.01
CA ALA A 64 -38.41 10.68 -8.82
C ALA A 64 -37.96 10.58 -10.29
N ALA A 65 -36.78 10.03 -10.57
CA ALA A 65 -36.29 9.90 -11.94
C ALA A 65 -37.12 8.91 -12.76
N SER A 66 -37.45 7.76 -12.16
CA SER A 66 -38.26 6.71 -12.79
C SER A 66 -39.72 7.17 -12.93
N ALA A 67 -40.29 7.77 -11.87
CA ALA A 67 -41.64 8.31 -11.86
C ALA A 67 -41.86 9.38 -12.94
N ASN A 68 -40.90 10.30 -13.12
CA ASN A 68 -40.96 11.32 -14.17
C ASN A 68 -41.03 10.69 -15.58
N LEU A 69 -40.21 9.66 -15.85
CA LEU A 69 -40.25 8.94 -17.12
C LEU A 69 -41.59 8.22 -17.32
N ILE A 70 -42.08 7.52 -16.28
CA ILE A 70 -43.37 6.83 -16.32
C ILE A 70 -44.51 7.82 -16.61
N ASN A 71 -44.52 8.97 -15.94
CA ASN A 71 -45.55 10.00 -16.11
C ASN A 71 -45.51 10.62 -17.51
N LEU A 72 -44.31 10.89 -18.04
CA LEU A 72 -44.15 11.38 -19.42
C LEU A 72 -44.66 10.36 -20.45
N MET A 73 -44.39 9.07 -20.23
CA MET A 73 -44.80 8.00 -21.15
C MET A 73 -46.30 7.70 -21.08
N LYS A 74 -46.97 8.00 -19.96
CA LYS A 74 -48.42 7.85 -19.79
C LYS A 74 -49.22 9.11 -20.16
N THR A 75 -48.55 10.22 -20.46
CA THR A 75 -49.25 11.49 -20.71
C THR A 75 -49.98 11.46 -22.06
N THR A 76 -51.16 12.08 -22.12
CA THR A 76 -51.93 12.26 -23.36
C THR A 76 -51.56 13.53 -24.12
N ARG A 77 -50.79 14.44 -23.50
CA ARG A 77 -50.33 15.68 -24.14
C ARG A 77 -49.24 15.41 -25.18
N LYS A 78 -49.10 16.31 -26.15
CA LYS A 78 -47.94 16.30 -27.06
C LYS A 78 -46.65 16.56 -26.28
N LEU A 79 -45.72 15.59 -26.34
CA LEU A 79 -44.37 15.70 -25.79
C LEU A 79 -43.53 16.68 -26.63
N THR A 80 -42.71 17.48 -25.95
CA THR A 80 -41.70 18.33 -26.59
C THR A 80 -40.61 17.46 -27.25
N LYS A 81 -39.82 18.07 -28.16
CA LYS A 81 -38.70 17.37 -28.82
C LYS A 81 -37.71 16.77 -27.80
N HIS A 82 -37.44 17.49 -26.72
CA HIS A 82 -36.55 17.04 -25.65
C HIS A 82 -37.14 15.85 -24.87
N GLU A 83 -38.41 15.93 -24.48
CA GLU A 83 -39.09 14.85 -23.76
C GLU A 83 -39.20 13.57 -24.60
N LYS A 84 -39.48 13.70 -25.90
CA LYS A 84 -39.48 12.54 -26.82
C LYS A 84 -38.13 11.83 -26.83
N SER A 85 -37.04 12.58 -26.95
CA SER A 85 -35.68 12.02 -26.93
C SER A 85 -35.34 11.36 -25.59
N LEU A 86 -35.84 11.90 -24.47
CA LEU A 86 -35.66 11.32 -23.14
C LEU A 86 -36.40 9.97 -22.98
N THR A 87 -37.62 9.86 -23.50
CA THR A 87 -38.45 8.65 -23.36
C THR A 87 -38.18 7.59 -24.43
N GLU A 88 -37.68 7.98 -25.60
CA GLU A 88 -37.39 7.09 -26.74
C GLU A 88 -36.66 5.77 -26.37
N PRO A 89 -35.59 5.76 -25.54
CA PRO A 89 -34.90 4.52 -25.21
C PRO A 89 -35.64 3.64 -24.19
N TYR A 90 -36.78 4.07 -23.65
CA TYR A 90 -37.52 3.36 -22.61
C TYR A 90 -38.83 2.77 -23.13
N GLU A 91 -39.32 1.76 -22.43
CA GLU A 91 -40.60 1.09 -22.69
C GLU A 91 -41.27 0.70 -21.36
N LEU A 92 -42.58 0.54 -21.40
CA LEU A 92 -43.39 0.15 -20.24
C LEU A 92 -44.02 -1.22 -20.49
N HIS A 93 -43.76 -2.16 -19.60
CA HIS A 93 -44.42 -3.48 -19.57
C HIS A 93 -45.12 -3.62 -18.23
N ASP A 94 -46.44 -3.83 -18.24
CA ASP A 94 -47.27 -3.91 -17.01
C ASP A 94 -47.02 -2.75 -16.02
N GLY A 95 -46.80 -1.54 -16.54
CA GLY A 95 -46.53 -0.35 -15.74
C GLY A 95 -45.15 -0.31 -15.07
N VAL A 96 -44.26 -1.26 -15.39
CA VAL A 96 -42.85 -1.28 -14.98
C VAL A 96 -41.99 -0.74 -16.11
N LEU A 97 -41.04 0.13 -15.76
CA LEU A 97 -40.16 0.81 -16.70
C LEU A 97 -38.95 -0.06 -17.06
N TYR A 98 -38.73 -0.23 -18.36
CA TYR A 98 -37.58 -0.91 -18.96
C TYR A 98 -36.84 0.03 -19.92
N ARG A 99 -35.56 -0.26 -20.17
CA ARG A 99 -34.74 0.42 -21.18
C ARG A 99 -34.31 -0.56 -22.25
N ARG A 100 -34.50 -0.18 -23.52
CA ARG A 100 -34.01 -0.91 -24.68
C ARG A 100 -32.48 -0.74 -24.79
N HIS A 101 -31.76 -1.84 -24.81
CA HIS A 101 -30.31 -1.86 -24.98
C HIS A 101 -29.86 -3.15 -25.67
N ALA A 102 -29.14 -3.03 -26.80
CA ALA A 102 -28.60 -4.17 -27.55
C ALA A 102 -29.64 -5.28 -27.85
N GLY A 103 -30.87 -4.89 -28.20
CA GLY A 103 -31.96 -5.82 -28.49
C GLY A 103 -32.63 -6.43 -27.25
N LYS A 104 -32.27 -6.00 -26.03
CA LYS A 104 -32.84 -6.46 -24.76
C LYS A 104 -33.63 -5.36 -24.06
N SER A 105 -34.57 -5.78 -23.22
CA SER A 105 -35.37 -4.94 -22.34
C SER A 105 -34.86 -5.02 -20.91
N LEU A 106 -34.03 -4.07 -20.52
CA LEU A 106 -33.39 -4.05 -19.19
C LEU A 106 -34.26 -3.35 -18.17
N LEU A 107 -34.50 -3.97 -17.02
CA LEU A 107 -35.30 -3.38 -15.95
C LEU A 107 -34.64 -2.10 -15.42
N VAL A 108 -35.38 -0.99 -15.38
CA VAL A 108 -34.87 0.25 -14.79
C VAL A 108 -34.88 0.16 -13.27
N VAL A 109 -33.71 0.15 -12.65
CA VAL A 109 -33.56 -0.09 -11.22
C VAL A 109 -33.70 1.21 -10.41
N PRO A 110 -34.71 1.33 -9.53
CA PRO A 110 -34.89 2.50 -8.67
C PRO A 110 -33.75 2.60 -7.64
N ARG A 111 -33.47 3.80 -7.13
CA ARG A 111 -32.30 4.06 -6.25
C ARG A 111 -32.18 3.08 -5.08
N SER A 112 -33.30 2.74 -4.43
CA SER A 112 -33.36 1.84 -3.27
C SER A 112 -32.86 0.42 -3.56
N MET A 113 -32.96 -0.05 -4.81
CA MET A 113 -32.60 -1.42 -5.20
C MET A 113 -31.17 -1.55 -5.77
N ARG A 114 -30.55 -0.43 -6.18
CA ARG A 114 -29.24 -0.44 -6.85
C ARG A 114 -28.14 -1.13 -6.04
N LYS A 115 -28.10 -0.90 -4.72
CA LYS A 115 -27.10 -1.53 -3.85
C LYS A 115 -27.21 -3.06 -3.88
N GLY A 116 -28.43 -3.61 -3.77
CA GLY A 116 -28.65 -5.06 -3.80
C GLY A 116 -28.18 -5.69 -5.11
N ILE A 117 -28.50 -5.07 -6.25
CA ILE A 117 -28.06 -5.54 -7.57
C ILE A 117 -26.54 -5.54 -7.69
N VAL A 118 -25.87 -4.47 -7.24
CA VAL A 118 -24.42 -4.37 -7.35
C VAL A 118 -23.70 -5.30 -6.37
N VAL A 119 -24.22 -5.50 -5.17
CA VAL A 119 -23.72 -6.51 -4.21
C VAL A 119 -23.85 -7.92 -4.80
N GLY A 120 -25.00 -8.25 -5.39
CA GLY A 120 -25.20 -9.54 -6.07
C GLY A 120 -24.27 -9.75 -7.26
N ALA A 121 -24.05 -8.71 -8.06
CA ALA A 121 -23.20 -8.78 -9.24
C ALA A 121 -21.69 -8.78 -8.93
N HIS A 122 -21.25 -8.06 -7.89
CA HIS A 122 -19.84 -7.94 -7.51
C HIS A 122 -19.45 -8.86 -6.36
N ASP A 123 -19.99 -8.61 -5.16
CA ASP A 123 -19.55 -9.25 -3.91
C ASP A 123 -19.84 -10.76 -3.95
N TYR A 124 -21.08 -11.12 -4.28
CA TYR A 124 -21.47 -12.53 -4.49
C TYR A 124 -21.16 -13.05 -5.90
N GLY A 125 -20.75 -12.16 -6.80
CA GLY A 125 -20.47 -12.49 -8.20
C GLY A 125 -19.00 -12.81 -8.50
N GLY A 126 -18.15 -12.97 -7.48
CA GLY A 126 -16.74 -13.31 -7.64
C GLY A 126 -15.79 -12.12 -7.73
N HIS A 127 -16.21 -10.95 -7.26
CA HIS A 127 -15.41 -9.72 -7.21
C HIS A 127 -14.78 -9.31 -8.54
N PHE A 128 -15.44 -9.50 -9.69
CA PHE A 128 -14.84 -9.15 -10.98
C PHE A 128 -14.56 -7.64 -11.14
N SER A 129 -13.75 -7.30 -12.15
CA SER A 129 -13.42 -5.90 -12.49
C SER A 129 -14.66 -5.14 -12.97
N LEU A 130 -14.52 -3.81 -13.09
CA LEU A 130 -15.60 -2.89 -13.46
C LEU A 130 -16.33 -3.33 -14.73
N ASP A 131 -15.61 -3.60 -15.81
CA ASP A 131 -16.24 -3.89 -17.11
C ASP A 131 -17.06 -5.18 -17.08
N ARG A 132 -16.54 -6.24 -16.46
CA ARG A 132 -17.27 -7.52 -16.30
C ARG A 132 -18.49 -7.37 -15.38
N THR A 133 -18.34 -6.60 -14.30
CA THR A 133 -19.46 -6.36 -13.37
C THR A 133 -20.56 -5.54 -14.04
N VAL A 134 -20.20 -4.51 -14.82
CA VAL A 134 -21.15 -3.72 -15.62
C VAL A 134 -21.83 -4.60 -16.65
N ALA A 135 -21.07 -5.38 -17.43
CA ALA A 135 -21.60 -6.29 -18.44
C ALA A 135 -22.65 -7.24 -17.84
N LYS A 136 -22.32 -7.88 -16.71
CA LYS A 136 -23.23 -8.77 -15.97
C LYS A 136 -24.51 -8.07 -15.53
N ILE A 137 -24.41 -6.84 -15.00
CA ILE A 137 -25.61 -6.08 -14.60
C ILE A 137 -26.45 -5.72 -15.83
N THR A 138 -25.81 -5.32 -16.93
CA THR A 138 -26.50 -4.93 -18.18
C THR A 138 -27.04 -6.10 -18.98
N GLU A 139 -26.96 -7.34 -18.48
CA GLU A 139 -27.73 -8.46 -19.04
C GLU A 139 -29.23 -8.31 -18.74
N ASP A 140 -29.58 -7.79 -17.56
CA ASP A 140 -30.97 -7.72 -17.07
C ASP A 140 -31.39 -6.33 -16.55
N TYR A 141 -30.44 -5.47 -16.15
CA TYR A 141 -30.72 -4.25 -15.37
C TYR A 141 -30.08 -2.99 -15.96
N TRP A 142 -30.74 -1.85 -15.75
CA TRP A 142 -30.24 -0.54 -16.14
C TRP A 142 -30.53 0.53 -15.08
N PHE A 143 -29.64 1.51 -14.91
CA PHE A 143 -29.96 2.78 -14.25
C PHE A 143 -28.98 3.89 -14.66
N THR A 144 -29.42 5.14 -14.55
CA THR A 144 -28.56 6.30 -14.87
C THR A 144 -27.34 6.34 -13.97
N GLY A 145 -26.16 6.43 -14.57
CA GLY A 145 -24.88 6.44 -13.84
C GLY A 145 -24.38 5.05 -13.39
N LEU A 146 -24.94 3.95 -13.92
CA LEU A 146 -24.59 2.57 -13.58
C LEU A 146 -23.08 2.33 -13.45
N ARG A 147 -22.31 2.65 -14.51
CA ARG A 147 -20.86 2.44 -14.51
C ARG A 147 -20.15 3.21 -13.38
N ARG A 148 -20.57 4.46 -13.09
CA ARG A 148 -20.01 5.28 -12.00
C ARG A 148 -20.33 4.66 -10.64
N TYR A 149 -21.57 4.24 -10.43
CA TYR A 149 -22.02 3.63 -9.18
C TYR A 149 -21.31 2.30 -8.91
N VAL A 150 -21.19 1.43 -9.93
CA VAL A 150 -20.44 0.16 -9.82
C VAL A 150 -18.96 0.44 -9.51
N LYS A 151 -18.33 1.41 -10.19
CA LYS A 151 -16.95 1.81 -9.89
C LYS A 151 -16.77 2.22 -8.44
N GLN A 152 -17.69 3.04 -7.91
CA GLN A 152 -17.66 3.47 -6.51
C GLN A 152 -17.82 2.30 -5.54
N HIS A 153 -18.76 1.38 -5.80
CA HIS A 153 -18.93 0.19 -4.97
C HIS A 153 -17.67 -0.68 -4.93
N ILE A 154 -17.05 -0.96 -6.08
CA ILE A 154 -15.81 -1.74 -6.15
C ILE A 154 -14.66 -1.05 -5.40
N GLN A 155 -14.56 0.29 -5.48
CA GLN A 155 -13.55 1.06 -4.75
C GLN A 155 -13.71 0.98 -3.23
N MET A 156 -14.93 0.75 -2.74
CA MET A 156 -15.24 0.58 -1.31
C MET A 156 -15.25 -0.89 -0.86
N CYS A 157 -15.12 -1.85 -1.79
CA CYS A 157 -15.11 -3.27 -1.46
C CYS A 157 -13.83 -3.64 -0.71
N LEU A 158 -13.96 -3.99 0.57
CA LEU A 158 -12.84 -4.29 1.46
C LEU A 158 -12.01 -5.50 0.96
N ASP A 159 -12.69 -6.54 0.46
CA ASP A 159 -12.02 -7.72 -0.09
C ASP A 159 -11.14 -7.37 -1.29
N CYS A 160 -11.68 -6.56 -2.23
CA CYS A 160 -10.91 -6.05 -3.36
C CYS A 160 -9.75 -5.15 -2.91
N LEU A 161 -9.99 -4.30 -1.90
CA LEU A 161 -8.99 -3.38 -1.37
C LEU A 161 -7.77 -4.13 -0.82
N ILE A 162 -8.01 -5.20 -0.04
CA ILE A 162 -7.00 -6.00 0.68
C ILE A 162 -6.31 -7.03 -0.22
N HIS A 163 -7.01 -7.63 -1.17
CA HIS A 163 -6.48 -8.76 -1.95
C HIS A 163 -5.94 -8.36 -3.32
N LYS A 164 -6.49 -7.34 -3.96
CA LYS A 164 -6.11 -6.98 -5.34
C LYS A 164 -4.99 -5.95 -5.37
N VAL A 165 -3.93 -6.27 -6.09
CA VAL A 165 -2.87 -5.29 -6.43
C VAL A 165 -3.27 -4.58 -7.72
N PRO A 166 -3.21 -3.23 -7.78
CA PRO A 166 -3.43 -2.49 -9.01
C PRO A 166 -2.49 -2.99 -10.12
N ALA A 167 -3.04 -3.24 -11.31
CA ALA A 167 -2.27 -3.61 -12.49
C ALA A 167 -1.83 -2.36 -13.28
N GLY A 168 -0.82 -2.51 -14.14
CA GLY A 168 -0.33 -1.45 -15.02
C GLY A 168 1.00 -0.85 -14.57
N LYS A 169 1.27 0.41 -14.97
CA LYS A 169 2.44 1.14 -14.50
C LYS A 169 2.36 1.29 -12.98
N ASN A 170 3.50 1.27 -12.32
CA ASN A 170 3.56 1.48 -10.88
C ASN A 170 3.61 2.98 -10.53
N PRO A 171 3.05 3.41 -9.39
CA PRO A 171 3.12 4.79 -8.96
C PRO A 171 4.52 5.18 -8.47
N GLY A 172 4.73 6.48 -8.30
CA GLY A 172 5.90 7.08 -7.67
C GLY A 172 7.06 7.27 -8.64
N TYR A 173 7.58 8.50 -8.66
CA TYR A 173 8.79 8.82 -9.41
C TYR A 173 10.04 8.58 -8.57
N LEU A 174 11.18 8.45 -9.23
CA LEU A 174 12.45 8.38 -8.54
C LEU A 174 12.80 9.75 -7.95
N HIS A 175 13.14 9.75 -6.67
CA HIS A 175 13.65 10.92 -5.96
C HIS A 175 15.07 10.63 -5.48
N PRO A 176 16.09 10.92 -6.32
CA PRO A 176 17.48 10.74 -5.95
C PRO A 176 17.84 11.56 -4.71
N ILE A 177 18.65 10.99 -3.83
CA ILE A 177 19.19 11.73 -2.68
C ILE A 177 20.23 12.70 -3.22
N SER A 178 20.00 14.00 -3.02
CA SER A 178 20.97 15.02 -3.38
C SER A 178 22.29 14.79 -2.65
N THR A 179 23.39 15.06 -3.34
CA THR A 179 24.73 15.07 -2.75
C THR A 179 24.84 16.14 -1.67
N GLY A 180 25.69 15.89 -0.67
CA GLY A 180 26.06 16.92 0.30
C GLY A 180 26.80 18.07 -0.38
N ARG A 181 26.75 19.26 0.23
CA ARG A 181 27.55 20.41 -0.17
C ARG A 181 29.02 20.19 0.14
N ARG A 182 29.33 19.54 1.26
CA ARG A 182 30.69 19.18 1.69
C ARG A 182 30.86 17.68 1.96
N PRO A 183 32.10 17.15 1.99
CA PRO A 183 32.36 15.77 2.40
C PRO A 183 31.79 15.48 3.79
N PHE A 184 31.25 14.27 3.96
CA PHE A 184 30.66 13.74 5.20
C PHE A 184 29.41 14.47 5.69
N GLU A 185 28.82 15.38 4.91
CA GLU A 185 27.55 16.01 5.27
C GLU A 185 26.39 15.00 5.26
N VAL A 186 26.40 14.08 4.30
CA VAL A 186 25.41 13.00 4.16
C VAL A 186 26.14 11.67 4.10
N VAL A 187 25.93 10.83 5.11
CA VAL A 187 26.60 9.52 5.23
C VAL A 187 25.57 8.40 5.19
N HIS A 188 25.84 7.39 4.37
CA HIS A 188 25.08 6.15 4.31
C HIS A 188 25.74 5.11 5.19
N ILE A 189 24.97 4.41 6.03
CA ILE A 189 25.48 3.38 6.93
C ILE A 189 24.71 2.07 6.75
N ASP A 190 25.41 0.95 6.91
CA ASP A 190 24.84 -0.40 6.87
C ASP A 190 25.72 -1.42 7.60
N HIS A 191 25.13 -2.53 8.01
CA HIS A 191 25.87 -3.69 8.51
C HIS A 191 26.03 -4.73 7.39
N LEU A 192 27.22 -5.30 7.31
CA LEU A 192 27.52 -6.41 6.43
C LEU A 192 27.95 -7.62 7.26
N GLY A 193 27.38 -8.79 6.96
CA GLY A 193 27.65 -10.05 7.65
C GLY A 193 26.39 -10.91 7.85
N PRO A 194 26.46 -11.96 8.68
CA PRO A 194 27.64 -12.36 9.45
C PRO A 194 28.77 -12.92 8.57
N PHE A 195 30.00 -12.67 8.98
CA PHE A 195 31.22 -13.34 8.50
C PHE A 195 31.63 -14.45 9.48
N GLU A 196 32.61 -15.26 9.10
CA GLU A 196 33.29 -16.16 10.03
C GLU A 196 33.82 -15.37 11.24
N THR A 197 33.76 -15.96 12.42
CA THR A 197 34.20 -15.24 13.63
C THR A 197 35.70 -15.05 13.56
N SER A 198 36.16 -13.80 13.55
CA SER A 198 37.59 -13.54 13.46
C SER A 198 38.34 -13.89 14.75
N ALA A 199 39.66 -13.98 14.67
CA ALA A 199 40.52 -14.18 15.84
C ALA A 199 40.34 -13.10 16.92
N THR A 200 39.94 -11.88 16.56
CA THR A 200 39.63 -10.80 17.51
C THR A 200 38.16 -10.74 17.94
N GLY A 201 37.35 -11.69 17.45
CA GLY A 201 35.94 -11.90 17.78
C GLY A 201 34.96 -11.13 16.91
N ASN A 202 35.37 -10.54 15.79
CA ASN A 202 34.50 -9.77 14.90
C ASN A 202 33.68 -10.71 14.00
N LYS A 203 32.41 -10.37 13.82
CA LYS A 203 31.45 -11.12 12.98
C LYS A 203 30.76 -10.25 11.94
N TYR A 204 30.82 -8.94 12.10
CA TYR A 204 30.11 -7.97 11.26
C TYR A 204 31.03 -6.83 10.89
N LEU A 205 30.69 -6.14 9.81
CA LEU A 205 31.36 -4.93 9.37
C LEU A 205 30.34 -3.80 9.29
N LEU A 206 30.57 -2.72 10.02
CA LEU A 206 29.81 -1.49 9.87
C LEU A 206 30.46 -0.67 8.76
N VAL A 207 29.71 -0.46 7.67
CA VAL A 207 30.15 0.23 6.47
C VAL A 207 29.55 1.64 6.45
N LEU A 208 30.38 2.66 6.32
CA LEU A 208 29.95 4.05 6.16
C LEU A 208 30.44 4.56 4.80
N VAL A 209 29.56 5.17 4.03
CA VAL A 209 29.91 5.74 2.71
C VAL A 209 29.47 7.19 2.65
N ASP A 210 30.41 8.09 2.37
CA ASP A 210 30.11 9.49 2.09
C ASP A 210 29.35 9.64 0.77
N ASN A 211 28.26 10.40 0.77
CA ASN A 211 27.45 10.56 -0.44
C ASN A 211 28.17 11.37 -1.53
N LEU A 212 29.01 12.35 -1.18
CA LEU A 212 29.69 13.21 -2.16
C LEU A 212 30.92 12.51 -2.76
N THR A 213 31.93 12.29 -1.94
CA THR A 213 33.24 11.76 -2.33
C THR A 213 33.23 10.26 -2.58
N LYS A 214 32.21 9.54 -2.08
CA LYS A 214 32.15 8.07 -2.03
C LYS A 214 33.20 7.44 -1.11
N TYR A 215 33.86 8.25 -0.28
CA TYR A 215 34.84 7.76 0.67
C TYR A 215 34.18 6.81 1.64
N THR A 216 34.77 5.62 1.77
CA THR A 216 34.20 4.51 2.54
C THR A 216 35.04 4.25 3.78
N HIS A 217 34.39 4.07 4.92
CA HIS A 217 34.98 3.63 6.18
C HIS A 217 34.42 2.28 6.58
N LEU A 218 35.31 1.40 7.05
CA LEU A 218 35.00 0.01 7.39
C LEU A 218 35.38 -0.25 8.85
N TYR A 219 34.40 -0.58 9.69
CA TYR A 219 34.61 -0.86 11.11
C TYR A 219 34.23 -2.30 11.47
N PRO A 220 35.20 -3.16 11.82
CA PRO A 220 34.92 -4.48 12.36
C PRO A 220 34.14 -4.40 13.69
N CYS A 221 33.13 -5.26 13.79
CA CYS A 221 32.18 -5.31 14.90
C CYS A 221 31.94 -6.76 15.33
N ARG A 222 31.88 -7.00 16.65
CA ARG A 222 31.55 -8.32 17.23
C ARG A 222 30.05 -8.62 17.17
N THR A 223 29.24 -7.58 17.31
CA THR A 223 27.78 -7.60 17.35
C THR A 223 27.22 -6.49 16.48
N THR A 224 25.94 -6.56 16.16
CA THR A 224 25.19 -5.48 15.51
C THR A 224 24.41 -4.64 16.53
N ASP A 225 24.84 -4.60 17.80
CA ASP A 225 24.11 -3.86 18.83
C ASP A 225 24.26 -2.33 18.70
N THR A 226 23.31 -1.59 19.27
CA THR A 226 23.34 -0.11 19.19
C THR A 226 24.58 0.46 19.87
N ALA A 227 25.07 -0.11 20.98
CA ALA A 227 26.19 0.44 21.73
C ALA A 227 27.51 0.41 20.92
N GLY A 228 27.79 -0.72 20.27
CA GLY A 228 28.93 -0.89 19.38
C GLY A 228 28.87 0.05 18.19
N VAL A 229 27.70 0.19 17.56
CA VAL A 229 27.49 1.17 16.47
C VAL A 229 27.78 2.59 16.92
N LEU A 230 27.26 3.00 18.08
CA LEU A 230 27.48 4.35 18.61
C LEU A 230 28.95 4.63 18.93
N ASN A 231 29.68 3.63 19.43
CA ASN A 231 31.14 3.74 19.63
C ASN A 231 31.87 4.02 18.31
N ARG A 232 31.56 3.24 17.26
CA ARG A 232 32.17 3.45 15.92
C ARG A 232 31.78 4.78 15.29
N LEU A 233 30.51 5.19 15.44
CA LEU A 233 30.05 6.50 14.96
C LEU A 233 30.70 7.65 15.72
N THR A 234 30.98 7.50 17.02
CA THR A 234 31.70 8.51 17.80
C THR A 234 33.11 8.67 17.24
N LYS A 235 33.85 7.56 17.05
CA LYS A 235 35.18 7.58 16.42
C LYS A 235 35.17 8.21 15.02
N PHE A 236 34.13 7.93 14.22
CA PHE A 236 33.95 8.57 12.93
C PHE A 236 33.75 10.10 13.09
N CYS A 237 32.88 10.54 14.01
CA CYS A 237 32.65 11.96 14.27
C CYS A 237 33.92 12.66 14.77
N ASP A 238 34.73 12.01 15.61
CA ASP A 238 35.96 12.58 16.15
C ASP A 238 37.01 12.80 15.06
N THR A 239 37.00 11.97 14.01
CA THR A 239 38.00 12.03 12.92
C THR A 239 37.53 12.81 11.69
N ARG A 240 36.22 12.83 11.40
CA ARG A 240 35.64 13.41 10.18
C ARG A 240 34.68 14.57 10.44
N GLY A 241 34.36 14.84 11.70
CA GLY A 241 33.33 15.79 12.10
C GLY A 241 31.93 15.17 12.10
N ILE A 242 30.98 15.91 12.68
CA ILE A 242 29.59 15.46 12.83
C ILE A 242 28.87 15.60 11.47
N PRO A 243 28.23 14.52 10.95
CA PRO A 243 27.47 14.59 9.71
C PRO A 243 26.15 15.35 9.91
N GLY A 244 25.70 16.07 8.89
CA GLY A 244 24.38 16.73 8.92
C GLY A 244 23.23 15.73 8.78
N ARG A 245 23.46 14.61 8.08
CA ARG A 245 22.47 13.57 7.85
C ARG A 245 23.09 12.18 7.84
N ILE A 246 22.46 11.25 8.55
CA ILE A 246 22.76 9.81 8.46
C ILE A 246 21.58 9.09 7.80
N ILE A 247 21.88 8.24 6.83
CA ILE A 247 20.91 7.39 6.14
C ILE A 247 21.24 5.94 6.44
N SER A 248 20.30 5.20 7.02
CA SER A 248 20.48 3.79 7.37
C SER A 248 19.31 2.94 6.91
N ASP A 249 19.47 1.62 7.01
CA ASP A 249 18.34 0.71 6.94
C ASP A 249 17.50 0.74 8.23
N ARG A 250 16.48 -0.12 8.29
CA ARG A 250 15.60 -0.30 9.46
C ARG A 250 16.12 -1.36 10.44
N GLY A 251 17.42 -1.64 10.45
CA GLY A 251 18.05 -2.48 11.45
C GLY A 251 17.69 -2.04 12.87
N THR A 252 17.54 -3.01 13.77
CA THR A 252 17.16 -2.78 15.18
C THR A 252 18.13 -1.83 15.89
N CYS A 253 19.41 -1.86 15.50
CA CYS A 253 20.43 -0.99 16.06
C CYS A 253 20.24 0.49 15.72
N PHE A 254 19.75 0.82 14.53
CA PHE A 254 19.51 2.18 14.07
C PHE A 254 18.13 2.71 14.49
N THR A 255 17.17 1.82 14.72
CA THR A 255 15.81 2.19 15.15
C THR A 255 15.65 2.30 16.68
N GLY A 256 16.68 1.90 17.45
CA GLY A 256 16.67 1.98 18.90
C GLY A 256 16.69 3.41 19.46
N LYS A 257 16.08 3.60 20.65
CA LYS A 257 16.00 4.90 21.35
C LYS A 257 17.38 5.56 21.58
N ALA A 258 18.40 4.76 21.89
CA ALA A 258 19.76 5.26 22.11
C ALA A 258 20.36 5.88 20.83
N PHE A 259 20.10 5.29 19.67
CA PHE A 259 20.54 5.83 18.38
C PHE A 259 19.84 7.16 18.07
N GLY A 260 18.52 7.21 18.27
CA GLY A 260 17.76 8.46 18.14
C GLY A 260 18.28 9.58 19.04
N LYS A 261 18.56 9.29 20.32
CA LYS A 261 19.17 10.25 21.25
C LYS A 261 20.56 10.71 20.81
N PHE A 262 21.40 9.80 20.32
CA PHE A 262 22.72 10.14 19.79
C PHE A 262 22.60 11.14 18.64
N CYS A 263 21.72 10.88 17.67
CA CYS A 263 21.48 11.78 16.55
C CYS A 263 20.95 13.14 17.01
N GLN A 264 19.95 13.15 17.88
CA GLN A 264 19.35 14.38 18.40
C GLN A 264 20.37 15.25 19.16
N SER A 265 21.18 14.64 20.05
CA SER A 265 22.19 15.35 20.84
C SER A 265 23.27 16.03 20.01
N ARG A 266 23.47 15.59 18.77
CA ARG A 266 24.49 16.08 17.83
C ARG A 266 23.90 16.85 16.65
N GLY A 267 22.59 17.10 16.65
CA GLY A 267 21.89 17.77 15.54
C GLY A 267 21.90 16.98 14.22
N ILE A 268 22.08 15.66 14.27
CA ILE A 268 22.13 14.80 13.08
C ILE A 268 20.71 14.46 12.65
N ARG A 269 20.37 14.72 11.38
CA ARG A 269 19.10 14.25 10.81
C ARG A 269 19.22 12.78 10.42
N HIS A 270 18.58 11.89 11.16
CA HIS A 270 18.52 10.47 10.81
C HIS A 270 17.38 10.19 9.82
N THR A 271 17.67 9.49 8.73
CA THR A 271 16.66 9.04 7.76
C THR A 271 16.74 7.51 7.61
N LEU A 272 15.62 6.84 7.83
CA LEU A 272 15.49 5.40 7.62
C LEU A 272 15.02 5.11 6.18
N ASN A 273 15.67 4.16 5.48
CA ASN A 273 15.21 3.68 4.19
C ASN A 273 13.87 2.94 4.32
N SER A 274 13.02 2.96 3.29
CA SER A 274 11.76 2.19 3.30
C SER A 274 12.03 0.71 3.01
N THR A 275 11.41 -0.20 3.78
CA THR A 275 11.56 -1.67 3.68
C THR A 275 11.31 -2.29 2.31
N ARG A 276 10.64 -1.59 1.38
CA ARG A 276 10.41 -2.06 0.00
C ARG A 276 11.02 -1.16 -1.07
N HIS A 277 11.82 -0.17 -0.67
CA HIS A 277 12.64 0.65 -1.58
C HIS A 277 14.13 0.52 -1.21
N PRO A 278 14.76 -0.63 -1.52
CA PRO A 278 16.21 -0.82 -1.33
C PRO A 278 17.03 0.31 -1.99
N GLN A 279 16.48 0.88 -3.07
CA GLN A 279 17.05 2.01 -3.80
C GLN A 279 17.41 3.23 -2.92
N ALA A 280 16.76 3.41 -1.76
CA ALA A 280 17.03 4.54 -0.87
C ALA A 280 18.36 4.43 -0.10
N ASN A 281 18.91 3.21 0.10
CA ASN A 281 20.27 3.01 0.64
C ASN A 281 21.22 2.35 -0.38
N GLY A 282 20.93 2.50 -1.68
CA GLY A 282 21.65 1.80 -2.75
C GLY A 282 23.16 2.10 -2.84
N GLN A 283 23.66 3.14 -2.18
CA GLN A 283 25.09 3.47 -2.19
C GLN A 283 25.92 2.54 -1.32
N VAL A 284 25.50 2.32 -0.08
CA VAL A 284 26.17 1.37 0.80
C VAL A 284 25.89 -0.07 0.37
N GLU A 285 24.69 -0.39 -0.14
CA GLU A 285 24.43 -1.71 -0.74
C GLU A 285 25.36 -1.99 -1.92
N ARG A 286 25.64 -0.99 -2.76
CA ARG A 286 26.61 -1.13 -3.87
C ARG A 286 28.03 -1.31 -3.35
N ALA A 287 28.43 -0.57 -2.32
CA ALA A 287 29.73 -0.75 -1.67
C ALA A 287 29.86 -2.17 -1.11
N ASN A 288 28.83 -2.67 -0.42
CA ASN A 288 28.78 -4.02 0.14
C ASN A 288 28.98 -5.11 -0.93
N ARG A 289 28.36 -4.95 -2.11
CA ARG A 289 28.57 -5.87 -3.25
C ARG A 289 29.99 -5.89 -3.78
N THR A 290 30.77 -4.83 -3.57
CA THR A 290 32.18 -4.76 -3.94
C THR A 290 33.08 -5.27 -2.81
N ILE A 291 32.71 -4.98 -1.55
CA ILE A 291 33.47 -5.37 -0.35
C ILE A 291 33.58 -6.89 -0.24
N VAL A 292 32.47 -7.63 -0.36
CA VAL A 292 32.47 -9.09 -0.11
C VAL A 292 33.42 -9.85 -1.05
N PRO A 293 33.36 -9.68 -2.39
CA PRO A 293 34.26 -10.39 -3.29
C PRO A 293 35.74 -10.00 -3.09
N LEU A 294 36.02 -8.71 -2.88
CA LEU A 294 37.40 -8.25 -2.67
C LEU A 294 37.97 -8.83 -1.36
N LEU A 295 37.19 -8.80 -0.28
CA LEU A 295 37.60 -9.36 0.99
C LEU A 295 37.84 -10.87 0.90
N ALA A 296 36.98 -11.58 0.18
CA ALA A 296 37.15 -13.02 -0.06
C ALA A 296 38.43 -13.34 -0.84
N ILE A 297 38.81 -12.51 -1.82
CA ILE A 297 40.07 -12.67 -2.58
C ILE A 297 41.28 -12.35 -1.70
N MET A 298 41.20 -11.32 -0.86
CA MET A 298 42.31 -10.86 -0.02
C MET A 298 42.56 -11.78 1.20
N THR A 299 41.62 -12.66 1.52
CA THR A 299 41.62 -13.44 2.76
C THR A 299 41.79 -14.92 2.45
N THR A 300 42.95 -15.50 2.78
CA THR A 300 43.20 -16.94 2.64
C THR A 300 42.51 -17.75 3.74
N ASN A 301 42.57 -17.27 4.99
CA ASN A 301 41.93 -17.90 6.14
C ASN A 301 40.76 -17.05 6.61
N GLN A 302 39.55 -17.60 6.55
CA GLN A 302 38.33 -16.83 6.77
C GLN A 302 38.24 -16.20 8.17
N ASP A 303 38.89 -16.75 9.19
CA ASP A 303 38.95 -16.21 10.56
C ASP A 303 39.89 -15.00 10.73
N ARG A 304 40.56 -14.55 9.67
CA ARG A 304 41.46 -13.37 9.69
C ARG A 304 41.02 -12.25 8.75
N TRP A 305 39.76 -12.26 8.34
CA TRP A 305 39.23 -11.26 7.42
C TRP A 305 39.36 -9.82 7.96
N ASP A 306 39.26 -9.62 9.28
CA ASP A 306 39.27 -8.31 9.91
C ASP A 306 40.65 -7.64 9.88
N GLU A 307 41.74 -8.42 9.85
CA GLU A 307 43.13 -7.94 9.66
C GLU A 307 43.32 -7.25 8.30
N ARG A 308 42.54 -7.65 7.27
CA ARG A 308 42.64 -7.11 5.91
C ARG A 308 41.84 -5.84 5.69
N ILE A 309 41.01 -5.42 6.66
CA ILE A 309 40.11 -4.29 6.51
C ILE A 309 40.83 -2.95 6.24
N PRO A 310 41.94 -2.60 6.91
CA PRO A 310 42.66 -1.35 6.60
C PRO A 310 43.18 -1.30 5.15
N GLU A 311 43.63 -2.45 4.63
CA GLU A 311 44.10 -2.57 3.26
C GLU A 311 42.93 -2.49 2.26
N LEU A 312 41.82 -3.16 2.55
CA LEU A 312 40.61 -3.09 1.75
C LEU A 312 40.04 -1.68 1.68
N GLU A 313 39.96 -0.97 2.81
CA GLU A 313 39.50 0.43 2.87
C GLU A 313 40.38 1.32 1.97
N ARG A 314 41.70 1.14 2.01
CA ARG A 314 42.63 1.86 1.14
C ARG A 314 42.39 1.55 -0.34
N HIS A 315 42.24 0.28 -0.71
CA HIS A 315 41.98 -0.11 -2.09
C HIS A 315 40.67 0.48 -2.62
N LEU A 316 39.58 0.39 -1.84
CA LEU A 316 38.28 0.96 -2.19
C LEU A 316 38.37 2.48 -2.42
N ASN A 317 39.08 3.19 -1.53
CA ASN A 317 39.21 4.64 -1.62
C ASN A 317 40.22 5.09 -2.69
N SER A 318 41.11 4.22 -3.16
CA SER A 318 42.03 4.49 -4.28
C SER A 318 41.51 4.04 -5.65
N ALA A 319 40.42 3.29 -5.71
CA ALA A 319 39.84 2.83 -6.96
C ALA A 319 38.96 3.91 -7.60
N VAL A 320 39.05 4.08 -8.92
CA VAL A 320 38.22 5.04 -9.65
C VAL A 320 36.75 4.60 -9.59
N ASN A 321 35.88 5.51 -9.15
CA ASN A 321 34.44 5.25 -9.16
C ASN A 321 33.85 5.64 -10.52
N LYS A 322 33.07 4.73 -11.13
CA LYS A 322 32.49 4.92 -12.47
C LYS A 322 31.60 6.17 -12.58
N THR A 323 30.90 6.54 -11.51
CA THR A 323 29.99 7.70 -11.52
C THR A 323 30.73 9.00 -11.35
N SER A 324 31.70 9.07 -10.43
CA SER A 324 32.44 10.31 -10.16
C SER A 324 33.65 10.52 -11.06
N THR A 325 34.06 9.49 -11.83
CA THR A 325 35.27 9.42 -12.66
C THR A 325 36.58 9.74 -11.93
N ARG A 326 36.53 9.83 -10.60
CA ARG A 326 37.62 10.12 -9.67
C ARG A 326 37.68 9.06 -8.59
N THR A 327 38.84 8.91 -7.95
CA THR A 327 38.94 8.05 -6.77
C THR A 327 38.31 8.74 -5.56
N PRO A 328 37.69 8.02 -4.61
CA PRO A 328 37.18 8.63 -3.40
C PRO A 328 38.22 9.42 -2.59
N PHE A 329 39.45 8.92 -2.56
CA PHE A 329 40.59 9.59 -1.92
C PHE A 329 40.91 10.92 -2.60
N GLU A 330 40.99 10.95 -3.93
CA GLU A 330 41.22 12.18 -4.70
C GLU A 330 40.08 13.18 -4.54
N ALA A 331 38.83 12.72 -4.51
CA ALA A 331 37.67 13.57 -4.27
C ALA A 331 37.68 14.21 -2.87
N LEU A 332 38.22 13.52 -1.88
CA LEU A 332 38.33 14.04 -0.51
C LEU A 332 39.54 14.96 -0.33
N HIS A 333 40.69 14.59 -0.88
CA HIS A 333 41.98 15.21 -0.54
C HIS A 333 42.58 16.08 -1.65
N GLY A 334 42.05 16.02 -2.87
CA GLY A 334 42.54 16.81 -4.00
C GLY A 334 43.77 16.24 -4.71
N TYR A 335 44.26 15.06 -4.29
CA TYR A 335 45.40 14.39 -4.91
C TYR A 335 45.22 12.87 -4.93
N ARG A 336 45.94 12.18 -5.82
CA ARG A 336 45.86 10.72 -5.94
C ARG A 336 46.74 10.02 -4.89
N PRO A 337 46.26 8.95 -4.25
CA PRO A 337 47.09 8.17 -3.36
C PRO A 337 48.20 7.47 -4.16
N ARG A 338 49.42 7.45 -3.64
CA ARG A 338 50.53 6.70 -4.25
C ARG A 338 50.30 5.20 -4.04
N TYR A 339 50.40 4.41 -5.09
CA TYR A 339 50.51 2.95 -4.98
C TYR A 339 51.96 2.52 -5.06
N VAL A 340 52.28 1.34 -4.50
CA VAL A 340 53.63 0.79 -4.51
C VAL A 340 53.92 0.23 -5.91
N GLY A 341 54.47 1.07 -6.79
CA GLY A 341 54.87 0.68 -8.15
C GLY A 341 56.35 0.30 -8.28
N GLY A 342 57.07 0.15 -7.17
CA GLY A 342 58.51 -0.11 -7.15
C GLY A 342 59.32 0.97 -7.88
N VAL A 343 60.46 0.59 -8.45
CA VAL A 343 61.37 1.50 -9.18
C VAL A 343 60.68 2.11 -10.42
N VAL A 344 59.75 1.40 -11.07
CA VAL A 344 59.04 1.90 -12.25
C VAL A 344 58.21 3.16 -11.93
N ASN A 345 57.77 3.31 -10.68
CA ASN A 345 57.02 4.50 -10.26
C ASN A 345 57.87 5.79 -10.32
N THR A 346 59.21 5.71 -10.29
CA THR A 346 60.08 6.90 -10.45
C THR A 346 60.06 7.47 -11.86
N LEU A 347 59.63 6.68 -12.85
CA LEU A 347 59.45 7.10 -14.23
C LEU A 347 58.08 7.76 -14.46
N SER A 348 57.18 7.69 -13.48
CA SER A 348 55.84 8.29 -13.58
C SER A 348 55.92 9.82 -13.54
N ARG A 349 55.57 10.45 -14.67
CA ARG A 349 55.44 11.90 -14.81
C ARG A 349 54.05 12.43 -14.42
N SER A 350 53.13 11.53 -14.08
CA SER A 350 51.74 11.86 -13.69
C SER A 350 51.59 12.12 -12.19
N SER A 351 52.69 12.45 -11.50
CA SER A 351 52.78 12.51 -10.05
C SER A 351 52.44 13.88 -9.47
N GLY A 352 51.54 13.89 -8.49
CA GLY A 352 51.57 14.86 -7.38
C GLY A 352 50.86 16.20 -7.56
N GLU A 353 50.15 16.45 -8.65
CA GLU A 353 49.35 17.68 -8.76
C GLU A 353 48.22 17.67 -7.72
N TRP A 354 48.42 18.46 -6.67
CA TRP A 354 47.36 18.80 -5.74
C TRP A 354 46.43 19.77 -6.46
N THR A 355 45.18 19.36 -6.61
CA THR A 355 44.09 20.24 -7.03
C THR A 355 43.32 20.65 -5.78
N ASN A 356 42.76 21.86 -5.77
CA ASN A 356 41.87 22.25 -4.69
C ASN A 356 40.73 21.20 -4.57
N PRO A 357 40.55 20.57 -3.40
CA PRO A 357 39.51 19.57 -3.21
C PRO A 357 38.12 20.06 -3.59
N ASN A 358 37.84 21.36 -3.45
CA ASN A 358 36.55 21.94 -3.83
C ASN A 358 36.29 21.79 -5.34
N ASP A 359 37.28 22.03 -6.19
CA ASP A 359 37.14 21.90 -7.66
C ASP A 359 36.87 20.45 -8.06
N VAL A 360 37.56 19.50 -7.40
CA VAL A 360 37.34 18.07 -7.61
C VAL A 360 35.93 17.70 -7.12
N GLN A 361 35.51 18.16 -5.95
CA GLN A 361 34.20 17.91 -5.38
C GLN A 361 33.07 18.48 -6.25
N ASP A 362 33.26 19.65 -6.84
CA ASP A 362 32.31 20.28 -7.76
C ASP A 362 32.14 19.45 -9.04
N SER A 363 33.25 19.00 -9.63
CA SER A 363 33.24 18.08 -10.77
C SER A 363 32.50 16.77 -10.43
N VAL A 364 32.80 16.17 -9.27
CA VAL A 364 32.14 14.96 -8.78
C VAL A 364 30.64 15.20 -8.54
N ARG A 365 30.26 16.35 -7.97
CA ARG A 365 28.87 16.70 -7.72
C ARG A 365 28.07 16.79 -9.02
N ASN A 366 28.64 17.43 -10.04
CA ASN A 366 28.03 17.57 -11.36
C ASN A 366 27.90 16.23 -12.09
N ALA A 367 28.91 15.36 -11.99
CA ALA A 367 28.87 14.01 -12.54
C ALA A 367 27.78 13.15 -11.88
N ILE A 368 27.67 13.21 -10.54
CA ILE A 368 26.62 12.52 -9.79
C ILE A 368 25.24 13.06 -10.17
N ALA A 369 25.07 14.39 -10.25
CA ALA A 369 23.80 15.02 -10.62
C ALA A 369 23.34 14.57 -12.02
N THR A 370 24.25 14.58 -13.00
CA THR A 370 23.99 14.08 -14.36
C THR A 370 23.59 12.61 -14.35
N GLY A 371 24.35 11.76 -13.63
CA GLY A 371 24.04 10.34 -13.50
C GLY A 371 22.68 10.09 -12.85
N GLN A 372 22.33 10.85 -11.81
CA GLN A 372 21.04 10.78 -11.13
C GLN A 372 19.88 11.23 -12.04
N ALA A 373 20.06 12.29 -12.84
CA ALA A 373 19.07 12.76 -13.80
C ALA A 373 18.77 11.71 -14.88
N ASN A 374 19.81 11.09 -15.44
CA ASN A 374 19.66 10.02 -16.43
C ASN A 374 18.94 8.80 -15.86
N MET A 375 19.33 8.38 -14.64
CA MET A 375 18.68 7.27 -13.94
C MET A 375 17.20 7.58 -13.64
N LYS A 376 16.90 8.81 -13.23
CA LYS A 376 15.54 9.29 -12.98
C LYS A 376 14.69 9.25 -14.25
N ALA A 377 15.17 9.82 -15.35
CA ALA A 377 14.47 9.82 -16.63
C ALA A 377 14.17 8.40 -17.14
N TYR A 378 15.12 7.48 -16.98
CA TYR A 378 14.93 6.08 -17.34
C TYR A 378 13.89 5.39 -16.44
N TYR A 379 13.99 5.55 -15.12
CA TYR A 379 13.06 4.94 -14.16
C TYR A 379 11.63 5.47 -14.34
N ASP A 380 11.48 6.78 -14.53
CA ASP A 380 10.18 7.45 -14.58
C ASP A 380 9.38 7.16 -15.85
N ARG A 381 10.04 6.72 -16.95
CA ARG A 381 9.38 6.37 -18.23
C ARG A 381 8.26 5.34 -18.06
N ASN A 382 8.45 4.40 -17.13
CA ASN A 382 7.53 3.30 -16.84
C ASN A 382 6.72 3.52 -15.55
N ARG A 383 6.70 4.75 -15.03
CA ARG A 383 5.99 5.14 -13.81
C ARG A 383 4.98 6.25 -14.10
N TYR A 384 4.12 6.49 -13.12
CA TYR A 384 3.22 7.65 -13.08
C TYR A 384 3.38 8.31 -11.70
N PRO A 385 3.01 9.59 -11.53
CA PRO A 385 3.33 10.37 -10.32
C PRO A 385 2.68 9.82 -9.04
N GLY A 386 1.81 8.82 -9.13
CA GLY A 386 1.12 8.22 -8.01
C GLY A 386 -0.02 9.08 -7.47
N THR A 387 -0.78 8.49 -6.55
CA THR A 387 -1.76 9.24 -5.75
C THR A 387 -1.01 10.00 -4.66
N ARG A 388 -1.29 11.31 -4.54
CA ARG A 388 -0.88 12.10 -3.38
C ARG A 388 -1.91 11.90 -2.28
N TYR A 389 -1.42 11.64 -1.08
CA TYR A 389 -2.26 11.43 0.10
C TYR A 389 -2.20 12.65 1.00
N GLU A 390 -3.34 12.99 1.62
CA GLU A 390 -3.44 14.10 2.56
C GLU A 390 -3.35 13.59 4.01
N VAL A 391 -2.93 14.46 4.93
CA VAL A 391 -2.93 14.13 6.37
C VAL A 391 -4.36 13.82 6.82
N GLY A 392 -4.53 12.73 7.56
CA GLY A 392 -5.82 12.20 7.97
C GLY A 392 -6.45 11.22 6.97
N GLU A 393 -5.93 11.10 5.75
CA GLU A 393 -6.48 10.16 4.77
C GLU A 393 -6.24 8.71 5.22
N VAL A 394 -7.27 7.88 5.06
CA VAL A 394 -7.21 6.45 5.39
C VAL A 394 -6.63 5.67 4.22
N VAL A 395 -5.63 4.86 4.50
CA VAL A 395 -4.87 4.06 3.52
C VAL A 395 -4.71 2.62 4.00
N VAL A 396 -4.56 1.69 3.06
CA VAL A 396 -4.07 0.34 3.35
C VAL A 396 -2.63 0.20 2.87
N MET A 397 -1.81 -0.49 3.64
CA MET A 397 -0.37 -0.67 3.36
C MET A 397 -0.08 -2.11 2.94
N LEU A 398 0.75 -2.31 1.92
CA LEU A 398 1.24 -3.64 1.52
C LEU A 398 1.91 -4.35 2.70
N ARG A 399 1.56 -5.61 2.95
CA ARG A 399 2.14 -6.42 4.04
C ARG A 399 3.22 -7.37 3.53
N GLN A 400 4.25 -7.59 4.35
CA GLN A 400 5.22 -8.67 4.15
C GLN A 400 4.47 -10.02 4.12
N PRO A 401 4.78 -10.92 3.16
CA PRO A 401 4.27 -12.29 3.20
C PRO A 401 4.71 -12.97 4.49
N ARG A 402 3.81 -13.78 5.07
CA ARG A 402 4.13 -14.63 6.21
C ARG A 402 4.93 -15.84 5.70
N PRO A 403 6.20 -16.02 6.11
CA PRO A 403 7.05 -17.10 5.60
C PRO A 403 6.61 -18.48 6.10
N ASP A 404 5.87 -18.53 7.20
CA ASP A 404 5.30 -19.72 7.83
C ASP A 404 4.11 -20.31 7.06
N GLN A 405 3.61 -19.65 6.02
CA GLN A 405 2.38 -20.03 5.32
C GLN A 405 2.51 -19.89 3.80
N PRO A 406 1.76 -20.69 3.01
CA PRO A 406 1.68 -20.51 1.56
C PRO A 406 1.27 -19.08 1.18
N THR A 407 2.06 -18.43 0.33
CA THR A 407 1.93 -16.97 0.06
C THR A 407 0.84 -16.61 -0.95
N LYS A 408 0.37 -17.57 -1.75
CA LYS A 408 -0.57 -17.31 -2.86
C LYS A 408 -1.90 -16.72 -2.38
N LEU A 409 -2.51 -17.32 -1.37
CA LEU A 409 -3.84 -16.95 -0.85
C LEU A 409 -3.79 -15.90 0.28
N GLN A 410 -2.60 -15.45 0.69
CA GLN A 410 -2.50 -14.40 1.70
C GLN A 410 -2.98 -13.06 1.15
N ALA A 411 -3.69 -12.31 2.00
CA ALA A 411 -3.95 -10.89 1.83
C ALA A 411 -2.66 -10.13 1.45
N LYS A 412 -2.75 -9.24 0.45
CA LYS A 412 -1.57 -8.51 -0.06
C LYS A 412 -1.32 -7.22 0.72
N TYR A 413 -2.38 -6.64 1.26
CA TYR A 413 -2.33 -5.46 2.13
C TYR A 413 -2.63 -5.87 3.58
N ARG A 414 -2.28 -5.00 4.53
CA ARG A 414 -2.69 -5.13 5.94
C ARG A 414 -4.21 -5.04 6.02
N GLU A 415 -4.80 -5.92 6.82
CA GLU A 415 -6.24 -5.95 7.06
C GLU A 415 -6.71 -4.73 7.85
N LYS A 416 -5.84 -4.24 8.74
CA LYS A 416 -6.10 -3.01 9.48
C LYS A 416 -5.70 -1.78 8.66
N PRO A 417 -6.62 -0.84 8.44
CA PRO A 417 -6.34 0.43 7.79
C PRO A 417 -5.40 1.29 8.65
N LEU A 418 -4.69 2.20 7.99
CA LEU A 418 -3.82 3.19 8.62
C LEU A 418 -4.29 4.58 8.20
N HIS A 419 -3.88 5.61 8.94
CA HIS A 419 -4.07 7.00 8.54
C HIS A 419 -2.72 7.65 8.25
N VAL A 420 -2.72 8.59 7.32
CA VAL A 420 -1.55 9.41 7.02
C VAL A 420 -1.37 10.45 8.12
N MET A 421 -0.23 10.40 8.80
CA MET A 421 0.14 11.34 9.87
C MET A 421 0.93 12.52 9.34
N GLU A 422 1.81 12.26 8.37
CA GLU A 422 2.75 13.25 7.88
C GLU A 422 3.10 12.93 6.42
N VAL A 423 3.12 13.97 5.59
CA VAL A 423 3.62 13.89 4.21
C VAL A 423 5.11 14.19 4.22
N LEU A 424 5.91 13.20 3.85
CA LEU A 424 7.37 13.29 3.81
C LEU A 424 7.86 13.52 2.37
N PRO A 425 9.08 14.06 2.18
CA PRO A 425 9.66 14.21 0.85
C PRO A 425 9.79 12.87 0.10
N GLY A 426 9.70 12.94 -1.24
CA GLY A 426 9.93 11.80 -2.12
C GLY A 426 8.84 10.74 -2.10
N ASP A 427 7.59 11.16 -2.29
CA ASP A 427 6.39 10.30 -2.34
C ASP A 427 6.26 9.34 -1.15
N THR A 428 6.71 9.80 0.02
CA THR A 428 6.81 9.00 1.24
C THR A 428 5.89 9.58 2.31
N TYR A 429 5.30 8.72 3.14
CA TYR A 429 4.30 9.11 4.11
C TYR A 429 4.57 8.40 5.44
N ARG A 430 4.40 9.11 6.55
CA ARG A 430 4.32 8.50 7.88
C ARG A 430 2.87 8.06 8.08
N VAL A 431 2.68 6.79 8.38
CA VAL A 431 1.35 6.17 8.55
C VAL A 431 1.27 5.48 9.90
N ALA A 432 0.13 5.58 10.56
CA ALA A 432 -0.09 4.98 11.87
C ALA A 432 -1.44 4.24 11.96
N GLU A 433 -1.52 3.28 12.89
CA GLU A 433 -2.77 2.65 13.31
C GLU A 433 -3.40 3.52 14.39
N VAL A 434 -4.67 3.91 14.25
CA VAL A 434 -5.42 4.54 15.34
C VAL A 434 -5.91 3.43 16.26
N ALA A 435 -5.41 3.36 17.49
CA ALA A 435 -6.03 2.53 18.50
C ALA A 435 -7.27 3.20 19.06
N SER A 436 -8.21 2.39 19.57
CA SER A 436 -9.48 2.83 20.17
C SER A 436 -9.30 3.82 21.33
N ASP A 437 -8.12 3.83 21.96
CA ASP A 437 -7.73 4.64 23.12
C ASP A 437 -6.86 5.86 22.75
N GLY A 438 -6.65 6.13 21.45
CA GLY A 438 -5.83 7.24 20.97
C GLY A 438 -4.31 7.02 21.06
N ARG A 439 -3.84 5.84 21.49
CA ARG A 439 -2.40 5.51 21.51
C ARG A 439 -1.94 4.94 20.17
N GLU A 440 -0.77 5.36 19.70
CA GLU A 440 -0.15 4.80 18.49
C GLU A 440 0.36 3.37 18.78
N VAL A 441 -0.39 2.35 18.36
CA VAL A 441 0.03 0.95 18.51
C VAL A 441 1.07 0.56 17.46
N TYR A 442 1.01 1.20 16.29
CA TYR A 442 1.95 0.96 15.20
C TYR A 442 2.10 2.21 14.34
N ALA A 443 3.34 2.65 14.12
CA ALA A 443 3.67 3.72 13.19
C ALA A 443 4.84 3.30 12.30
N THR A 444 4.78 3.64 11.01
CA THR A 444 5.86 3.35 10.07
C THR A 444 5.92 4.37 8.94
N THR A 445 6.94 4.25 8.10
CA THR A 445 7.11 5.07 6.91
C THR A 445 6.92 4.22 5.67
N ALA A 446 5.99 4.62 4.80
CA ALA A 446 5.66 3.91 3.58
C ALA A 446 5.76 4.85 2.37
N HIS A 447 6.33 4.36 1.28
CA HIS A 447 6.32 5.06 -0.01
C HIS A 447 4.97 4.82 -0.72
N THR A 448 4.56 5.72 -1.63
CA THR A 448 3.26 5.69 -2.33
C THR A 448 2.96 4.34 -3.00
N THR A 449 3.98 3.64 -3.51
CA THR A 449 3.86 2.28 -4.10
C THR A 449 3.41 1.20 -3.13
N GLN A 450 3.52 1.45 -1.83
CA GLN A 450 3.08 0.53 -0.78
C GLN A 450 1.70 0.86 -0.26
N LEU A 451 1.15 2.00 -0.65
CA LEU A 451 -0.10 2.52 -0.12
C LEU A 451 -1.19 2.43 -1.19
N LYS A 452 -2.42 2.19 -0.73
CA LYS A 452 -3.62 2.38 -1.53
C LYS A 452 -4.61 3.18 -0.69
N SER A 453 -5.17 4.24 -1.28
CA SER A 453 -6.21 5.03 -0.63
C SER A 453 -7.44 4.18 -0.37
N TRP A 454 -7.98 4.26 0.84
CA TRP A 454 -9.32 3.82 1.14
C TRP A 454 -10.26 5.02 1.04
N LYS A 455 -10.65 5.36 -0.19
CA LYS A 455 -11.63 6.44 -0.43
C LYS A 455 -13.02 5.97 -0.05
N ILE A 456 -13.39 6.19 1.20
CA ILE A 456 -14.79 6.30 1.60
C ILE A 456 -15.25 7.63 1.00
N LEU A 457 -16.23 7.59 0.09
CA LEU A 457 -16.75 8.80 -0.53
C LEU A 457 -17.02 9.86 0.54
N GLN A 458 -16.46 11.07 0.37
CA GLN A 458 -17.20 12.26 0.78
C GLN A 458 -18.50 12.19 -0.02
N MET A 459 -19.54 11.66 0.61
CA MET A 459 -20.90 11.87 0.18
C MET A 459 -21.11 13.38 0.27
N LEU A 460 -20.80 14.10 -0.79
CA LEU A 460 -21.38 15.41 -1.02
C LEU A 460 -22.89 15.16 -1.05
N ILE A 461 -23.49 15.65 0.02
CA ILE A 461 -24.92 15.76 0.32
C ILE A 461 -25.67 16.27 -0.91
#